data_AF-A0A838R8R4-F1
#
_entry.id   AF-A0A838R8R4-F1
#
_cell.length_a   1.000
_cell.length_b   1.000
_cell.length_c   1.000
_cell.angle_alpha   90.00
_cell.angle_beta   90.00
_cell.angle_gamma   90.00
#
_symmetry.space_group_name_H-M   'P 1'
#
loop_
_entity.id
_entity.type
_entity.pdbx_description
1 polymer ?
#
loop_
_entity_poly.entity_id
_entity_poly.type
_entity_poly.pdbx_seq_one_letter_code
_entity_poly.pdbx_strand_id
1 'polypeptide(L)'
;MDGDYNRDGGVDAADLIEWQLAAGNSGTSGSSAASFTADGDQDGDVDGGDLLVWQQNLGAQYNAPVAAVPEPIAAILMIFAGLPLCPVMRRSPSAGR
;
A
#
# COMPACT_ATOMS: atom_id res chain seq x y z
N MET A 1 9.19 -3.96 -8.24
CA MET A 1 8.75 -5.26 -7.72
C MET A 1 8.84 -6.12 -8.95
N ASP A 2 9.96 -6.80 -9.10
CA ASP A 2 10.37 -7.33 -10.40
C ASP A 2 9.61 -8.64 -10.61
N GLY A 3 8.89 -8.78 -11.72
CA GLY A 3 8.02 -9.92 -11.97
C GLY A 3 6.62 -9.86 -11.33
N ASP A 4 6.32 -8.86 -10.50
CA ASP A 4 4.96 -8.60 -9.97
C ASP A 4 4.20 -7.69 -10.97
N TYR A 5 3.64 -8.33 -11.98
CA TYR A 5 2.99 -7.67 -13.11
C TYR A 5 1.54 -7.29 -12.82
N ASN A 6 0.87 -8.00 -11.90
CA ASN A 6 -0.48 -7.69 -11.48
C ASN A 6 -0.55 -6.70 -10.29
N ARG A 7 0.60 -6.42 -9.65
CA ARG A 7 0.78 -5.51 -8.50
C ARG A 7 0.02 -5.93 -7.24
N ASP A 8 -0.12 -7.23 -7.02
CA ASP A 8 -0.72 -7.78 -5.81
C ASP A 8 0.29 -8.01 -4.68
N GLY A 9 1.58 -7.76 -4.93
CA GLY A 9 2.67 -7.91 -3.97
C GLY A 9 3.28 -9.31 -3.95
N GLY A 10 2.83 -10.22 -4.80
CA GLY A 10 3.44 -11.51 -5.06
C GLY A 10 4.04 -11.60 -6.47
N VAL A 11 4.87 -12.61 -6.68
CA VAL A 11 5.25 -13.06 -8.02
C VAL A 11 4.82 -14.50 -8.17
N ASP A 12 3.70 -14.72 -8.86
CA ASP A 12 3.07 -16.02 -9.00
C ASP A 12 2.42 -16.25 -10.38
N ALA A 13 1.49 -17.21 -10.45
CA ALA A 13 0.83 -17.59 -11.70
C ALA A 13 -0.11 -16.50 -12.23
N ALA A 14 -0.59 -15.59 -11.38
CA ALA A 14 -1.40 -14.45 -11.81
C ALA A 14 -0.57 -13.46 -12.63
N ASP A 15 0.70 -13.23 -12.27
CA ASP A 15 1.62 -12.39 -13.06
C ASP A 15 1.93 -12.98 -14.42
N LEU A 16 2.03 -14.31 -14.50
CA LEU A 16 2.24 -14.99 -15.78
C LEU A 16 1.06 -14.78 -16.73
N ILE A 17 -0.17 -14.70 -16.21
CA ILE A 17 -1.36 -14.40 -17.01
C ILE A 17 -1.28 -12.97 -17.54
N GLU A 18 -0.86 -12.00 -16.72
CA GLU A 18 -0.64 -10.62 -17.16
C GLU A 18 0.43 -10.53 -18.27
N TRP A 19 1.55 -11.24 -18.11
CA TRP A 19 2.57 -11.32 -19.17
C TRP A 19 2.00 -11.93 -20.46
N GLN A 20 1.21 -13.01 -20.38
CA GLN A 20 0.60 -13.63 -21.57
C GLN A 20 -0.37 -12.71 -22.30
N LEU A 21 -1.12 -11.89 -21.56
CA LEU A 21 -2.04 -10.91 -22.13
C LEU A 21 -1.31 -9.74 -22.80
N ALA A 22 -0.11 -9.42 -22.30
CA ALA A 22 0.70 -8.31 -22.80
C ALA A 22 1.76 -8.71 -23.83
N ALA A 23 2.09 -10.01 -23.96
CA ALA A 23 3.15 -10.50 -24.81
C ALA A 23 3.02 -10.05 -26.28
N GLY A 24 4.12 -9.54 -26.84
CA GLY A 24 4.20 -8.97 -28.19
C GLY A 24 3.74 -7.51 -28.28
N ASN A 25 3.37 -6.88 -27.18
CA ASN A 25 3.19 -5.43 -27.14
C ASN A 25 4.55 -4.74 -27.24
N SER A 26 4.62 -3.67 -28.03
CA SER A 26 5.81 -2.82 -28.13
C SER A 26 5.41 -1.34 -28.21
N GLY A 27 6.14 -0.47 -27.52
CA GLY A 27 5.86 0.98 -27.39
C GLY A 27 5.95 1.80 -28.69
N THR A 28 6.34 1.17 -29.79
CA THR A 28 6.44 1.79 -31.12
C THR A 28 5.15 1.70 -31.94
N SER A 29 4.22 0.80 -31.57
CA SER A 29 2.89 0.77 -32.17
C SER A 29 2.02 1.77 -31.43
N GLY A 30 1.32 2.66 -32.13
CA GLY A 30 0.42 3.68 -31.56
C GLY A 30 -0.77 3.15 -30.73
N SER A 31 -0.68 1.92 -30.22
CA SER A 31 -1.54 1.32 -29.22
C SER A 31 -1.18 1.88 -27.84
N SER A 32 -1.62 3.11 -27.57
CA SER A 32 -1.49 3.81 -26.27
C SER A 32 -2.23 3.15 -25.09
N ALA A 33 -2.56 1.86 -25.19
CA ALA A 33 -3.26 1.08 -24.17
C ALA A 33 -2.63 -0.30 -23.91
N ALA A 34 -1.50 -0.63 -24.57
CA ALA A 34 -0.71 -1.79 -24.18
C ALA A 34 -0.16 -1.55 -22.77
N SER A 35 -0.59 -2.36 -21.82
CA SER A 35 -0.12 -2.25 -20.44
C SER A 35 1.32 -2.75 -20.38
N PHE A 36 2.29 -1.82 -20.35
CA PHE A 36 3.71 -2.09 -20.03
C PHE A 36 3.90 -2.49 -18.55
N THR A 37 2.85 -2.97 -17.88
CA THR A 37 2.98 -3.54 -16.54
C THR A 37 3.79 -4.82 -16.55
N ALA A 38 3.82 -5.53 -17.68
CA ALA A 38 4.61 -6.74 -17.88
C ALA A 38 5.93 -6.51 -18.63
N ASP A 39 6.34 -5.24 -18.83
CA ASP A 39 7.67 -4.85 -19.31
C ASP A 39 8.61 -4.80 -18.10
N GLY A 40 9.07 -5.98 -17.69
CA GLY A 40 9.87 -6.23 -16.50
C GLY A 40 11.34 -5.86 -16.67
N ASP A 41 11.89 -5.92 -17.88
CA ASP A 41 13.28 -5.50 -18.14
C ASP A 41 13.40 -4.04 -18.65
N GLN A 42 12.27 -3.39 -18.91
CA GLN A 42 12.13 -1.96 -19.25
C GLN A 42 12.75 -1.62 -20.61
N ASP A 43 12.74 -2.55 -21.56
CA ASP A 43 13.26 -2.35 -22.91
C ASP A 43 12.23 -1.78 -23.90
N GLY A 44 10.96 -1.68 -23.47
CA GLY A 44 9.88 -1.07 -24.23
C GLY A 44 9.08 -2.05 -25.08
N ASP A 45 9.28 -3.35 -24.87
CA ASP A 45 8.38 -4.41 -25.32
C ASP A 45 8.03 -5.41 -24.20
N VAL A 46 7.19 -6.38 -24.53
CA VAL A 46 6.83 -7.47 -23.62
C VAL A 46 7.13 -8.77 -24.33
N ASP A 47 8.27 -9.38 -24.03
CA ASP A 47 8.81 -10.52 -24.74
C ASP A 47 9.44 -11.58 -23.78
N GLY A 48 10.38 -12.38 -24.29
CA GLY A 48 11.07 -13.39 -23.49
C GLY A 48 11.98 -12.82 -22.40
N GLY A 49 12.48 -11.59 -22.54
CA GLY A 49 13.24 -10.85 -21.54
C GLY A 49 12.42 -10.65 -20.27
N ASP A 50 11.19 -10.19 -20.42
CA ASP A 50 10.25 -10.01 -19.30
C ASP A 50 9.82 -11.32 -18.68
N LEU A 51 9.61 -12.37 -19.50
CA LEU A 51 9.31 -13.69 -18.97
C LEU A 51 10.46 -14.19 -18.09
N LEU A 52 11.71 -13.90 -18.46
CA LEU A 52 12.89 -14.26 -17.68
C LEU A 52 12.93 -13.49 -16.36
N VAL A 53 12.54 -12.21 -16.34
CA VAL A 53 12.41 -11.42 -15.10
C VAL A 53 11.40 -12.06 -14.15
N TRP A 54 10.22 -12.46 -14.65
CA TRP A 54 9.23 -13.19 -13.85
C TRP A 54 9.77 -14.53 -13.33
N GLN A 55 10.42 -15.33 -14.19
CA GLN A 55 11.00 -16.62 -13.79
C GLN A 55 12.05 -16.48 -12.69
N GLN A 56 12.87 -15.43 -12.75
CA GLN A 56 13.92 -15.17 -11.75
C GLN A 56 13.36 -14.74 -10.39
N ASN A 57 12.16 -14.16 -10.37
CA ASN A 57 11.52 -13.65 -9.16
C ASN A 57 10.35 -14.52 -8.67
N LEU A 58 10.06 -15.65 -9.31
CA LEU A 58 8.94 -16.53 -8.96
C LEU A 58 8.95 -16.91 -7.47
N GLY A 59 7.84 -16.63 -6.78
CA GLY A 59 7.68 -16.83 -5.35
C GLY A 59 8.16 -15.67 -4.47
N ALA A 60 8.68 -14.58 -5.04
CA ALA A 60 8.96 -13.36 -4.31
C ALA A 60 7.66 -12.80 -3.69
N GLN A 61 7.82 -12.19 -2.52
CA GLN A 61 6.74 -11.53 -1.79
C GLN A 61 7.25 -10.16 -1.36
N TYR A 62 6.57 -9.12 -1.79
CA TYR A 62 6.93 -7.74 -1.53
C TYR A 62 5.98 -7.17 -0.48
N ASN A 63 6.33 -7.34 0.79
CA ASN A 63 5.57 -6.71 1.86
C ASN A 63 5.73 -5.18 1.78
N ALA A 64 4.66 -4.47 1.46
CA ALA A 64 4.66 -3.02 1.54
C ALA A 64 4.94 -2.59 2.99
N PRO A 65 5.94 -1.70 3.23
CA PRO A 65 6.17 -1.18 4.56
C PRO A 65 4.93 -0.37 4.98
N VAL A 66 4.27 -0.79 6.05
CA VAL A 66 3.20 -0.01 6.67
C VAL A 66 3.87 1.19 7.34
N ALA A 67 3.80 2.36 6.68
CA ALA A 67 4.27 3.60 7.27
C ALA A 67 3.45 3.89 8.53
N ALA A 68 4.10 4.03 9.67
CA ALA A 68 3.44 4.48 10.89
C ALA A 68 2.88 5.88 10.64
N VAL A 69 1.55 6.00 10.55
CA VAL A 69 0.86 7.29 10.44
C VAL A 69 0.86 7.91 11.84
N PRO A 70 1.50 9.08 12.06
CA PRO A 70 1.43 9.75 13.35
C PRO A 70 -0.03 10.10 13.67
N GLU A 71 -0.59 9.56 14.75
CA GLU A 71 -1.99 9.80 15.09
C GLU A 71 -2.20 11.22 15.65
N PRO A 72 -2.99 12.10 15.00
CA PRO A 72 -3.31 13.40 15.57
C PRO A 72 -4.21 13.30 16.81
N ILE A 73 -4.94 12.19 16.95
CA ILE A 73 -5.97 11.99 18.00
C ILE A 73 -5.33 11.59 19.32
N ALA A 74 -4.20 10.86 19.31
CA ALA A 74 -3.44 10.53 20.52
C ALA A 74 -3.02 11.80 21.28
N ALA A 75 -2.62 12.85 20.57
CA ALA A 75 -2.31 14.15 21.15
C ALA A 75 -3.54 14.84 21.77
N ILE A 76 -4.69 14.74 21.10
CA ILE A 76 -5.95 15.35 21.56
C ILE A 76 -6.48 14.64 22.82
N LEU A 77 -6.41 13.31 22.88
CA LEU A 77 -6.85 12.52 24.04
C LEU A 77 -6.02 12.81 25.30
N MET A 78 -4.70 13.03 25.14
CA MET A 78 -3.82 13.41 26.25
C MET A 78 -4.19 14.77 26.86
N ILE A 79 -4.68 15.72 26.05
CA ILE A 79 -5.13 17.04 26.51
C ILE A 79 -6.43 16.92 27.32
N PHE A 80 -7.39 16.11 26.86
CA PHE A 80 -8.66 15.92 27.56
C PHE A 80 -8.54 15.08 28.84
N ALA A 81 -7.61 14.12 28.87
CA ALA A 81 -7.34 13.31 30.07
C ALA A 81 -6.66 14.09 31.21
N GLY A 82 -6.02 15.23 30.91
CA GLY A 82 -5.28 16.04 31.88
C GLY A 82 -6.09 17.11 32.64
N LEU A 83 -7.37 17.33 32.30
CA LEU A 83 -8.19 18.35 32.97
C LEU A 83 -8.68 17.84 34.33
N PRO A 84 -8.28 18.45 35.47
CA PRO A 84 -8.79 18.05 36.77
C PRO A 84 -10.28 18.39 36.84
N LEU A 85 -11.11 17.38 37.08
CA LEU A 85 -12.51 17.55 37.44
C LEU A 85 -12.56 18.27 38.79
N CYS A 86 -12.69 19.60 38.78
CA CYS A 86 -12.92 20.39 39.98
C CYS A 86 -14.16 19.83 40.69
N PRO A 87 -14.02 19.26 41.90
CA PRO A 87 -15.18 18.83 42.65
C PRO A 87 -15.94 20.10 43.03
N VAL A 88 -17.16 20.25 42.48
CA VAL A 88 -18.12 21.24 42.95
C VAL A 88 -18.25 21.05 44.46
N MET A 89 -17.66 21.97 45.23
CA MET A 89 -17.78 22.00 46.68
C MET A 89 -19.27 22.17 46.99
N ARG A 90 -19.91 21.08 47.43
CA ARG A 90 -21.27 21.13 48.00
C ARG A 90 -21.24 22.11 49.16
N ARG A 91 -21.95 23.24 49.02
CA ARG A 91 -22.21 24.14 50.13
C ARG A 91 -23.11 23.40 51.11
N SER A 92 -22.57 22.97 52.25
CA SER A 92 -23.36 22.41 53.35
C SER A 92 -24.30 23.50 53.90
N PRO A 93 -25.61 23.27 53.99
CA PRO A 93 -26.50 24.20 54.66
C PRO A 93 -26.22 24.14 56.17
N SER A 94 -25.85 25.28 56.75
CA SER A 94 -25.68 25.42 58.19
C SER A 94 -27.04 25.32 58.87
N ALA A 95 -27.20 24.34 59.75
CA ALA A 95 -28.36 24.23 60.62
C ALA A 95 -28.39 25.43 61.59
N GLY A 96 -29.40 26.29 61.44
CA GLY A 96 -29.64 27.43 62.29
C GLY A 96 -30.95 27.25 63.07
N ARG A 97 -30.79 26.88 64.35
CA ARG A 97 -31.57 27.16 65.56
C ARG A 97 -33.10 27.04 65.55
#